data_AF-A0A2E7SSV7-F1
#
_entry.id   AF-A0A2E7SSV7-F1
#
_cell.length_a   1.000
_cell.length_b   1.000
_cell.length_c   1.000
_cell.angle_alpha   90.00
_cell.angle_beta   90.00
_cell.angle_gamma   90.00
#
_symmetry.space_group_name_H-M   'P 1'
#
loop_
_entity.id
_entity.type
_entity.pdbx_description
1 polymer ?
#
loop_
_entity_poly.entity_id
_entity_poly.type
_entity_poly.pdbx_seq_one_letter_code
_entity_poly.pdbx_strand_id
1 'polypeptide(L)'
;MFVPDVLLQIRRHPFSMTKRNEENIQSWVLDEWEAIQHAFGLMDQSGLPRWLRRQKLRCMFAARSKVKMQQMADEKPDHAQRIYESARPNVPWLHWQLGSVAVILRDLFFGSSLKKEQWQ
;
A
#
# COMPACT_ATOMS: atom_id res chain seq x y z
N MET A 1 -20.60 24.65 -9.87
CA MET A 1 -19.28 25.02 -9.33
C MET A 1 -18.23 24.22 -10.10
N PHE A 2 -17.49 24.85 -11.01
CA PHE A 2 -16.50 24.17 -11.86
C PHE A 2 -15.15 24.24 -11.13
N VAL A 3 -14.74 23.12 -10.53
CA VAL A 3 -13.41 23.03 -9.90
C VAL A 3 -12.41 22.77 -11.03
N PRO A 4 -11.39 23.63 -11.22
CA PRO A 4 -10.34 23.39 -12.22
C PRO A 4 -9.70 22.01 -12.07
N ASP A 5 -9.53 21.29 -13.18
CA ASP A 5 -8.97 19.92 -13.19
C ASP A 5 -7.61 19.81 -12.49
N VAL A 6 -6.81 20.89 -12.53
CA VAL A 6 -5.53 20.98 -11.85
C VAL A 6 -5.67 20.87 -10.32
N LEU A 7 -6.75 21.41 -9.75
CA LEU A 7 -7.00 21.32 -8.31
C LEU A 7 -7.49 19.92 -7.90
N LEU A 8 -8.12 19.17 -8.81
CA LEU A 8 -8.48 17.77 -8.57
C LEU A 8 -7.24 16.89 -8.41
N GLN A 9 -6.15 17.21 -9.12
CA GLN A 9 -4.88 16.50 -9.00
C GLN A 9 -4.17 16.73 -7.65
N ILE A 10 -4.45 17.84 -6.96
CA ILE A 10 -3.83 18.26 -5.70
C ILE A 10 -4.75 17.97 -4.50
N ARG A 11 -5.97 17.48 -4.73
CA ARG A 11 -6.90 17.12 -3.66
C ARG A 11 -6.21 16.16 -2.68
N ARG A 12 -6.14 16.57 -1.43
CA ARG A 12 -5.50 15.85 -0.33
C ARG A 12 -6.53 15.65 0.77
N HIS A 13 -6.80 14.41 1.15
CA HIS A 13 -7.43 14.12 2.45
C HIS A 13 -6.29 14.02 3.48
N PRO A 14 -6.47 14.40 4.76
CA PRO A 14 -5.42 14.28 5.78
C PRO A 14 -4.78 12.88 5.89
N PHE A 15 -5.45 11.86 5.36
CA PHE A 15 -4.99 10.46 5.34
C PHE A 15 -4.74 9.88 3.94
N SER A 16 -4.80 10.68 2.85
CA SER A 16 -4.61 10.20 1.47
C SER A 16 -3.61 11.08 0.69
N MET A 17 -2.91 10.45 -0.26
CA MET A 17 -1.99 11.11 -1.16
C MET A 17 -2.77 11.91 -2.22
N THR A 18 -2.10 12.82 -2.90
CA THR A 18 -2.73 13.55 -4.02
C THR A 18 -3.03 12.60 -5.18
N LYS A 19 -4.19 12.74 -5.85
CA LYS A 19 -4.59 11.91 -7.02
C LYS A 19 -3.46 11.68 -8.04
N ARG A 20 -2.70 12.72 -8.37
CA ARG A 20 -1.55 12.65 -9.28
C ARG A 20 -0.46 11.68 -8.83
N ASN A 21 -0.21 11.58 -7.53
CA ASN A 21 0.79 10.68 -7.00
C ASN A 21 0.26 9.25 -6.84
N GLU A 22 -1.06 9.06 -6.76
CA GLU A 22 -1.66 7.71 -6.77
C GLU A 22 -1.53 7.04 -8.14
N GLU A 23 -1.57 7.84 -9.20
CA GLU A 23 -1.31 7.40 -10.57
C GLU A 23 0.17 7.12 -10.84
N ASN A 24 1.08 7.59 -9.97
CA ASN A 24 2.51 7.33 -10.10
C ASN A 24 2.95 6.15 -9.21
N ILE A 25 3.22 5.00 -9.84
CA ILE A 25 3.64 3.76 -9.15
C ILE A 25 4.90 3.97 -8.31
N GLN A 26 5.82 4.82 -8.78
CA GLN A 26 7.05 5.15 -8.06
C GLN A 26 6.68 5.73 -6.69
N SER A 27 5.89 6.80 -6.68
CA SER A 27 5.48 7.51 -5.47
C SER A 27 4.51 6.73 -4.60
N TRP A 28 3.67 5.89 -5.22
CA TRP A 28 2.63 5.15 -4.51
C TRP A 28 3.12 3.84 -3.91
N VAL A 29 4.11 3.16 -4.48
CA VAL A 29 4.53 1.81 -4.05
C VAL A 29 5.99 1.77 -3.66
N LEU A 30 6.88 2.29 -4.50
CA LEU A 30 8.31 2.14 -4.31
C LEU A 30 8.84 3.08 -3.22
N ASP A 31 8.38 4.33 -3.20
CA ASP A 31 8.74 5.29 -2.14
C ASP A 31 8.27 4.79 -0.76
N GLU A 32 7.17 4.04 -0.68
CA GLU A 32 6.71 3.43 0.57
C GLU A 32 7.67 2.33 1.05
N TRP A 33 8.15 1.49 0.13
CA TRP A 33 9.15 0.48 0.46
C TRP A 33 10.47 1.11 0.90
N GLU A 34 10.92 2.15 0.19
CA GLU A 34 12.13 2.89 0.53
C GLU A 34 12.00 3.57 1.89
N ALA A 35 10.87 4.22 2.18
CA ALA A 35 10.59 4.83 3.48
C ALA A 35 10.59 3.80 4.62
N ILE A 36 9.99 2.62 4.40
CA ILE A 36 10.04 1.51 5.36
C ILE A 36 11.48 1.08 5.63
N GLN A 37 12.28 0.93 4.59
CA GLN A 37 13.67 0.51 4.69
C GLN A 37 14.55 1.56 5.37
N HIS A 38 14.36 2.83 5.03
CA HIS A 38 15.05 3.96 5.63
C HIS A 38 14.72 4.10 7.12
N ALA A 39 13.43 4.11 7.47
CA ALA A 39 12.99 4.17 8.87
C ALA A 39 13.49 2.97 9.68
N PHE A 40 13.52 1.78 9.08
CA PHE A 40 14.08 0.59 9.71
C PHE A 40 15.61 0.69 9.90
N GLY A 41 16.32 1.32 8.95
CA GLY A 41 17.75 1.60 9.06
C GLY A 41 18.11 2.50 10.25
N LEU A 42 17.25 3.48 10.54
CA LEU A 42 17.41 4.42 11.67
C LEU A 42 17.09 3.80 13.04
N MET A 43 16.50 2.60 13.10
CA MET A 43 16.18 1.95 14.38
C MET A 43 17.40 1.22 14.94
N ASP A 44 17.78 1.59 16.17
CA ASP A 44 18.79 0.87 16.93
C ASP A 44 18.18 -0.35 17.61
N GLN A 45 18.29 -1.50 16.95
CA GLN A 45 17.83 -2.80 17.43
C GLN A 45 18.86 -3.84 17.04
N SER A 46 19.30 -4.67 17.99
CA SER A 46 20.29 -5.72 17.77
C SER A 46 19.64 -7.10 17.65
N GLY A 47 20.23 -7.98 16.84
CA GLY A 47 19.93 -9.41 16.80
C GLY A 47 18.50 -9.80 16.37
N LEU A 48 17.85 -10.64 17.19
CA LEU A 48 16.57 -11.30 16.89
C LEU A 48 15.38 -10.33 16.73
N PRO A 49 15.18 -9.31 17.59
CA PRO A 49 14.14 -8.30 17.40
C PRO A 49 14.22 -7.59 16.04
N ARG A 50 15.43 -7.22 15.61
CA ARG A 50 15.67 -6.60 14.30
C ARG A 50 15.25 -7.54 13.17
N TRP A 51 15.64 -8.81 13.24
CA TRP A 51 15.28 -9.81 12.25
C TRP A 51 13.76 -10.02 12.15
N LEU A 52 13.09 -10.21 13.29
CA LEU A 52 11.64 -10.43 13.33
C LEU A 52 10.88 -9.22 12.78
N ARG A 53 11.31 -8.01 13.16
CA ARG A 53 10.70 -6.77 12.66
C ARG A 53 10.88 -6.60 11.16
N ARG A 54 12.03 -7.01 10.60
CA ARG A 54 12.24 -7.04 9.14
C ARG A 54 11.25 -7.95 8.43
N GLN A 55 10.98 -9.14 8.96
CA GLN A 55 9.98 -10.04 8.39
C GLN A 55 8.56 -9.45 8.51
N LYS A 56 8.23 -8.87 9.67
CA LYS A 56 6.94 -8.18 9.86
C LYS A 56 6.74 -7.05 8.86
N LEU A 57 7.75 -6.21 8.61
CA LEU A 57 7.68 -5.10 7.66
C LEU A 57 7.43 -5.58 6.23
N ARG A 58 8.06 -6.68 5.82
CA ARG A 58 7.80 -7.32 4.52
C ARG A 58 6.35 -7.79 4.37
N CYS A 59 5.80 -8.43 5.40
CA CYS A 59 4.39 -8.83 5.41
C CYS A 59 3.45 -7.61 5.37
N MET A 60 3.76 -6.55 6.13
CA MET A 60 2.95 -5.33 6.14
C MET A 60 2.98 -4.60 4.79
N PHE A 61 4.14 -4.53 4.15
CA PHE A 61 4.26 -3.95 2.81
C PHE A 61 3.45 -4.74 1.77
N ALA A 62 3.48 -6.08 1.82
CA ALA A 62 2.63 -6.91 0.98
C ALA A 62 1.13 -6.69 1.23
N ALA A 63 0.72 -6.62 2.50
CA ALA A 63 -0.67 -6.35 2.86
C ALA A 63 -1.13 -4.98 2.33
N ARG A 64 -0.30 -3.93 2.49
CA ARG A 64 -0.63 -2.58 1.99
C ARG A 64 -0.68 -2.52 0.47
N SER A 65 0.26 -3.19 -0.21
CA SER A 65 0.24 -3.33 -1.67
C SER A 65 -1.04 -4.02 -2.14
N LYS A 66 -1.51 -5.06 -1.44
CA LYS A 66 -2.76 -5.75 -1.77
C LYS A 66 -3.99 -4.86 -1.60
N VAL A 67 -4.06 -4.08 -0.52
CA VAL A 67 -5.16 -3.12 -0.33
C VAL A 67 -5.14 -2.07 -1.44
N LYS A 68 -3.97 -1.51 -1.78
CA LYS A 68 -3.79 -0.55 -2.88
C LYS A 68 -4.26 -1.10 -4.22
N MET A 69 -3.94 -2.37 -4.51
CA MET A 69 -4.48 -3.06 -5.69
C MET A 69 -6.00 -3.18 -5.63
N GLN A 70 -6.60 -3.54 -4.50
CA GLN A 70 -8.05 -3.62 -4.36
C GLN A 70 -8.74 -2.25 -4.54
N GLN A 71 -8.14 -1.13 -4.11
CA GLN A 71 -8.74 0.21 -4.31
C GLN A 71 -8.73 0.61 -5.80
N MET A 72 -7.67 0.23 -6.51
CA MET A 72 -7.49 0.58 -7.92
C MET A 72 -8.15 -0.44 -8.87
N ALA A 73 -8.54 -1.61 -8.38
CA ALA A 73 -9.08 -2.69 -9.21
C ALA A 73 -10.38 -2.28 -9.93
N ASP A 74 -11.24 -1.50 -9.27
CA ASP A 74 -12.54 -1.10 -9.81
C ASP A 74 -12.43 0.06 -10.81
N GLU A 75 -11.45 0.98 -10.63
CA GLU A 75 -11.26 2.12 -11.52
C GLU A 75 -10.27 1.85 -12.68
N LYS A 76 -9.15 1.17 -12.40
CA LYS A 76 -8.02 0.99 -13.33
C LYS A 76 -7.31 -0.37 -13.10
N PRO A 77 -7.83 -1.48 -13.66
CA PRO A 77 -7.27 -2.81 -13.44
C PRO A 77 -5.81 -2.94 -13.91
N ASP A 78 -5.44 -2.27 -15.01
CA ASP A 78 -4.05 -2.23 -15.51
C ASP A 78 -3.09 -1.60 -14.49
N HIS A 79 -3.56 -0.60 -13.74
CA HIS A 79 -2.76 0.06 -12.70
C HIS A 79 -2.54 -0.86 -11.50
N ALA A 80 -3.58 -1.62 -11.12
CA ALA A 80 -3.46 -2.65 -10.09
C ALA A 80 -2.44 -3.74 -10.47
N GLN A 81 -2.38 -4.13 -11.75
CA GLN A 81 -1.36 -5.06 -12.23
C GLN A 81 0.05 -4.47 -12.12
N ARG A 82 0.25 -3.21 -12.50
CA ARG A 82 1.56 -2.55 -12.37
C ARG A 82 2.00 -2.38 -10.90
N ILE A 83 1.05 -2.20 -9.97
CA ILE A 83 1.33 -2.23 -8.53
C ILE A 83 1.86 -3.62 -8.13
N TYR A 84 1.26 -4.71 -8.62
CA TYR A 84 1.74 -6.05 -8.35
C TYR A 84 3.15 -6.29 -8.90
N GLU A 85 3.38 -5.95 -10.17
CA GLU A 85 4.66 -6.15 -10.85
C GLU A 85 5.81 -5.38 -10.18
N SER A 86 5.53 -4.19 -9.64
CA SER A 86 6.52 -3.37 -8.93
C SER A 86 6.74 -3.83 -7.47
N ALA A 87 5.69 -4.24 -6.75
CA ALA A 87 5.79 -4.64 -5.34
C ALA A 87 6.33 -6.06 -5.17
N ARG A 88 5.93 -7.01 -6.04
CA ARG A 88 6.19 -8.44 -5.89
C ARG A 88 7.68 -8.82 -5.81
N PRO A 89 8.61 -8.21 -6.60
CA PRO A 89 10.04 -8.52 -6.53
C PRO A 89 10.70 -8.12 -5.20
N ASN A 90 10.15 -7.11 -4.51
CA ASN A 90 10.70 -6.60 -3.25
C ASN A 90 10.41 -7.51 -2.04
N VAL A 91 9.44 -8.42 -2.18
CA VAL A 91 8.96 -9.26 -1.07
C VAL A 91 9.09 -10.75 -1.40
N PRO A 92 9.67 -11.58 -0.51
CA PRO A 92 9.67 -13.03 -0.68
C PRO A 92 8.25 -13.59 -0.77
N TRP A 93 8.03 -14.61 -1.60
CA TRP A 93 6.70 -15.15 -1.89
C TRP A 93 5.88 -15.50 -0.64
N LEU A 94 6.51 -16.11 0.37
CA LEU A 94 5.85 -16.46 1.64
C LEU A 94 5.26 -15.24 2.35
N HIS A 95 6.01 -14.13 2.39
CA HIS A 95 5.56 -12.90 3.05
C HIS A 95 4.45 -12.22 2.25
N TRP A 96 4.48 -12.36 0.92
CA TRP A 96 3.41 -11.91 0.05
C TRP A 96 2.09 -12.64 0.33
N GLN A 97 2.15 -13.97 0.45
CA GLN A 97 0.99 -14.80 0.80
C GLN A 97 0.46 -14.45 2.19
N LEU A 98 1.33 -14.37 3.20
CA LEU A 98 0.94 -14.01 4.57
C LEU A 98 0.28 -12.62 4.64
N GLY A 99 0.85 -11.62 3.95
CA GLY A 99 0.26 -10.30 3.85
C GLY A 99 -1.11 -10.31 3.16
N SER A 100 -1.24 -11.07 2.08
CA SER A 100 -2.50 -11.21 1.33
C SER A 100 -3.59 -11.91 2.16
N VAL A 101 -3.24 -13.01 2.82
CA VAL A 101 -4.16 -13.76 3.70
C VAL A 101 -4.60 -12.90 4.87
N ALA A 102 -3.71 -12.11 5.47
CA ALA A 102 -4.08 -11.19 6.55
C ALA A 102 -5.12 -10.16 6.11
N VAL A 103 -5.02 -9.63 4.88
CA VAL A 103 -6.03 -8.72 4.31
C VAL A 103 -7.36 -9.43 4.07
N ILE A 104 -7.32 -10.64 3.50
CA ILE A 104 -8.54 -11.44 3.28
C ILE A 104 -9.23 -11.74 4.60
N LEU A 105 -8.50 -12.19 5.62
CA LEU A 105 -9.05 -12.45 6.95
C LEU A 105 -9.65 -11.17 7.55
N ARG A 106 -8.94 -10.04 7.48
CA ARG A 106 -9.46 -8.75 7.94
C ARG A 106 -10.79 -8.42 7.25
N ASP A 107 -10.85 -8.56 5.93
CA ASP A 107 -12.03 -8.22 5.14
C ASP A 107 -13.21 -9.17 5.44
N LEU A 108 -12.94 -10.44 5.77
CA LEU A 108 -13.94 -11.40 6.22
C LEU A 108 -14.51 -11.07 7.61
N PHE A 109 -13.65 -10.68 8.56
CA PHE A 109 -14.07 -10.39 9.94
C PHE A 109 -14.68 -9.01 10.13
N PHE A 110 -14.17 -7.97 9.45
CA PHE A 110 -14.55 -6.58 9.67
C PHE A 110 -15.30 -5.94 8.48
N GLY A 111 -15.47 -6.68 7.39
CA GLY A 111 -15.96 -6.17 6.11
C GLY A 111 -14.86 -5.45 5.32
N SER A 112 -15.00 -5.38 4.00
CA SER A 112 -14.05 -4.65 3.16
C SER A 112 -14.07 -3.15 3.50
N SER A 113 -12.96 -2.63 4.01
CA SER A 113 -12.83 -1.19 4.31
C SER A 113 -13.11 -0.28 3.09
N LEU A 114 -12.92 -0.82 1.88
CA LEU A 114 -13.18 -0.11 0.62
C LEU A 114 -14.66 0.18 0.37
N LYS A 115 -15.56 -0.66 0.88
CA LYS A 115 -17.01 -0.44 0.71
C LYS A 115 -17.53 0.69 1.61
N LYS A 116 -16.78 1.10 2.63
CA LYS A 116 -17.21 2.12 3.61
C LYS A 116 -16.78 3.55 3.28
N GLU A 117 -15.78 3.77 2.43
CA GLU A 117 -15.33 5.13 2.07
C GLU A 117 -16.08 5.76 0.87
N GLN A 118 -16.99 5.04 0.20
CA GLN A 118 -17.84 5.61 -0.85
C GLN A 118 -19.06 6.39 -0.33
N TRP A 119 -19.20 6.56 0.99
CA TRP A 119 -20.26 7.37 1.59
C TRP A 119 -19.70 8.31 2.65
N GLN A 120 -19.26 9.51 2.21
CA GLN A 120 -19.73 10.82 2.67
C GLN A 120 -18.96 11.94 1.97
#